data_AF-A0A7X6V6M7-F1
#
_entry.id   AF-A0A7X6V6M7-F1
#
_cell.length_a   1.000
_cell.length_b   1.000
_cell.length_c   1.000
_cell.angle_alpha   90.00
_cell.angle_beta   90.00
_cell.angle_gamma   90.00
#
_symmetry.space_group_name_H-M   'P 1'
#
loop_
_entity.id
_entity.type
_entity.pdbx_description
1 polymer ?
#
loop_
_entity_poly.entity_id
_entity_poly.type
_entity_poly.pdbx_seq_one_letter_code
_entity_poly.pdbx_strand_id
1 'polypeptide(L)'
;GNNITIGGSGDFDLNGTLTAAPSGAGYIRLNTSGTVSLSAAANGALVVNDATLKLMPGGKLYEANSEASGSICYVTVSRLGTLDLNGVSAKSNGIHGSGKITNNSETPATLTCEWRPSGKNWQSFKPNFSGNIEGNIKLYITGSGYYIYNYTQELGGNNTFNGGVTVGNANFTLKINSPAALGTGPLTINGGNLDSESLVLSTNNEQIWNNSFTFKGSGSLNMGAGSVTLGTENPTVTVAKNNLVVEGPIGEEESGSGFTKAGAGKLILESADSTYTGNTIVNEGALEVNGVLGSGDIFVKDGGKLILNANETINDRATLSIEENGVAVLNNTAPELIKALVIGGVEQFAGGTYGAPGSGAAHQIEDYFEGKGQVCFIGQTFIMIR
;
A
#
# COMPACT_ATOMS: atom_id res chain seq x y z
N GLY A 1 -3.02 36.27 -5.66
CA GLY A 1 -2.94 37.62 -6.24
C GLY A 1 -2.84 37.58 -7.75
N ASN A 2 -1.79 36.96 -8.30
CA ASN A 2 -1.60 36.92 -9.76
C ASN A 2 -2.04 35.55 -10.31
N ASN A 3 -3.15 35.56 -11.05
CA ASN A 3 -3.62 34.42 -11.83
C ASN A 3 -3.19 34.61 -13.29
N ILE A 4 -2.84 33.53 -13.97
CA ILE A 4 -2.65 33.49 -15.42
C ILE A 4 -3.83 32.70 -15.98
N THR A 5 -4.53 33.24 -16.96
CA THR A 5 -5.59 32.51 -17.67
C THR A 5 -5.29 32.57 -19.15
N ILE A 6 -5.19 31.40 -19.77
CA ILE A 6 -5.06 31.21 -21.20
C ILE A 6 -6.39 30.68 -21.68
N GLY A 7 -7.04 31.38 -22.60
CA GLY A 7 -8.32 30.95 -23.16
C GLY A 7 -8.49 31.35 -24.61
N GLY A 8 -9.65 31.01 -25.17
CA GLY A 8 -9.93 31.15 -26.60
C GLY A 8 -10.00 29.78 -27.27
N SER A 9 -9.87 29.76 -28.59
CA SER A 9 -9.86 28.54 -29.40
C SER A 9 -8.54 28.38 -30.12
N GLY A 10 -8.04 27.15 -30.22
CA GLY A 10 -6.82 26.83 -30.97
C GLY A 10 -5.65 26.44 -30.06
N ASP A 11 -4.53 26.17 -30.71
CA ASP A 11 -3.31 25.68 -30.07
C ASP A 11 -2.43 26.84 -29.60
N PHE A 12 -1.78 26.68 -28.45
CA PHE A 12 -0.91 27.68 -27.83
C PHE A 12 0.43 27.05 -27.46
N ASP A 13 1.53 27.63 -27.95
CA ASP A 13 2.88 27.22 -27.56
C ASP A 13 3.44 28.13 -26.47
N LEU A 14 3.73 27.55 -25.31
CA LEU A 14 4.29 28.21 -24.14
C LEU A 14 5.75 27.84 -23.97
N ASN A 15 6.63 28.71 -24.50
CA ASN A 15 8.08 28.55 -24.44
C ASN A 15 8.75 29.27 -23.26
N GLY A 16 7.99 30.07 -22.52
CA GLY A 16 8.45 30.82 -21.35
C GLY A 16 7.97 30.21 -20.04
N THR A 17 8.67 30.48 -18.95
CA THR A 17 8.21 30.10 -17.61
C THR A 17 6.97 30.89 -17.22
N LEU A 18 5.89 30.18 -16.88
CA LEU A 18 4.71 30.77 -16.24
C LEU A 18 4.88 30.72 -14.73
N THR A 19 4.68 31.84 -14.04
CA THR A 19 4.71 31.87 -12.57
C THR A 19 3.48 32.59 -12.05
N ALA A 20 2.54 31.82 -11.50
CA ALA A 20 1.45 32.34 -10.68
C ALA A 20 1.92 32.49 -9.22
N ALA A 21 1.20 33.30 -8.43
CA ALA A 21 1.69 33.73 -7.12
C ALA A 21 2.17 32.57 -6.21
N PRO A 22 3.42 32.61 -5.70
CA PRO A 22 4.02 31.50 -4.94
C PRO A 22 3.37 31.30 -3.57
N SER A 23 2.64 32.28 -3.03
CA SER A 23 2.02 32.20 -1.70
C SER A 23 0.72 31.38 -1.63
N GLY A 24 0.47 30.47 -2.58
CA GLY A 24 -0.71 29.59 -2.57
C GLY A 24 -2.05 30.23 -2.98
N ALA A 25 -2.04 31.42 -3.59
CA ALA A 25 -3.27 32.13 -3.98
C ALA A 25 -3.32 32.49 -5.49
N GLY A 26 -2.47 31.89 -6.31
CA GLY A 26 -2.42 32.12 -7.76
C GLY A 26 -2.62 30.83 -8.54
N TYR A 27 -3.39 30.90 -9.63
CA TYR A 27 -3.65 29.78 -10.53
C TYR A 27 -3.17 30.08 -11.95
N ILE A 28 -2.67 29.05 -12.63
CA ILE A 28 -2.56 28.99 -14.09
C ILE A 28 -3.77 28.21 -14.58
N ARG A 29 -4.69 28.87 -15.29
CA ARG A 29 -5.90 28.23 -15.86
C ARG A 29 -5.80 28.14 -17.37
N LEU A 30 -6.08 26.95 -17.90
CA LEU A 30 -6.19 26.67 -19.32
C LEU A 30 -7.66 26.43 -19.67
N ASN A 31 -8.26 27.44 -20.29
CA ASN A 31 -9.65 27.49 -20.75
C ASN A 31 -9.69 27.64 -22.28
N THR A 32 -8.90 26.82 -22.97
CA THR A 32 -8.94 26.70 -24.43
C THR A 32 -9.50 25.34 -24.81
N SER A 33 -10.12 25.23 -25.98
CA SER A 33 -10.53 23.95 -26.55
C SER A 33 -9.42 23.22 -27.31
N GLY A 34 -8.25 23.85 -27.45
CA GLY A 34 -7.10 23.31 -28.17
C GLY A 34 -5.98 22.79 -27.27
N THR A 35 -4.84 22.52 -27.91
CA THR A 35 -3.63 22.03 -27.23
C THR A 35 -2.80 23.19 -26.73
N VAL A 36 -2.40 23.15 -25.46
CA VAL A 36 -1.39 24.04 -24.90
C VAL A 36 -0.10 23.24 -24.79
N SER A 37 0.89 23.54 -25.63
CA SER A 37 2.22 22.92 -25.57
C SER A 37 3.08 23.65 -24.55
N LEU A 38 3.57 22.97 -23.52
CA LEU A 38 4.42 23.57 -22.49
C LEU A 38 5.84 23.00 -22.57
N SER A 39 6.81 23.84 -22.96
CA SER A 39 8.24 23.46 -23.05
C SER A 39 9.11 24.07 -21.93
N ALA A 40 8.48 24.76 -20.97
CA ALA A 40 9.13 25.40 -19.83
C ALA A 40 8.37 25.12 -18.50
N ALA A 41 8.73 25.80 -17.43
CA ALA A 41 8.11 25.61 -16.11
C ALA A 41 6.75 26.34 -15.97
N ALA A 42 5.79 25.68 -15.35
CA ALA A 42 4.53 26.26 -14.87
C ALA A 42 4.50 26.28 -13.34
N ASN A 43 4.95 27.35 -12.71
CA ASN A 43 5.02 27.49 -11.26
C ASN A 43 3.71 28.04 -10.68
N GLY A 44 2.99 27.21 -9.93
CA GLY A 44 1.74 27.56 -9.25
C GLY A 44 0.72 26.42 -9.33
N ALA A 45 -0.49 26.65 -8.83
CA ALA A 45 -1.58 25.67 -9.01
C ALA A 45 -2.03 25.72 -10.47
N LEU A 46 -2.06 24.56 -11.12
CA LEU A 46 -2.46 24.42 -12.52
C LEU A 46 -3.87 23.86 -12.60
N VAL A 47 -4.69 24.45 -13.46
CA VAL A 47 -6.05 23.96 -13.75
C VAL A 47 -6.23 23.84 -15.25
N VAL A 48 -6.44 22.61 -15.72
CA VAL A 48 -6.72 22.26 -17.11
C VAL A 48 -8.22 22.00 -17.24
N ASN A 49 -8.97 22.93 -17.85
CA ASN A 49 -10.43 22.85 -17.88
C ASN A 49 -10.99 22.10 -19.09
N ASP A 50 -10.92 22.72 -20.27
CA ASP A 50 -11.43 22.17 -21.54
C ASP A 50 -10.28 21.94 -22.55
N ALA A 51 -9.04 22.07 -22.08
CA ALA A 51 -7.83 22.06 -22.88
C ALA A 51 -7.10 20.72 -22.81
N THR A 52 -6.23 20.47 -23.79
CA THR A 52 -5.15 19.48 -23.65
C THR A 52 -3.87 20.22 -23.30
N LEU A 53 -3.39 20.10 -22.06
CA LEU A 53 -2.01 20.51 -21.74
C LEU A 53 -1.06 19.38 -22.16
N LYS A 54 -0.21 19.64 -23.15
CA LYS A 54 0.80 18.69 -23.59
C LYS A 54 2.19 19.14 -23.13
N LEU A 55 2.88 18.31 -22.37
CA LEU A 55 4.27 18.57 -22.00
C LEU A 55 5.20 18.30 -23.19
N MET A 56 6.06 19.26 -23.48
CA MET A 56 7.13 19.14 -24.46
C MET A 56 8.46 18.96 -23.73
N PRO A 57 9.54 18.49 -24.39
CA PRO A 57 10.85 18.41 -23.75
C PRO A 57 11.23 19.72 -23.06
N GLY A 58 11.60 19.64 -21.78
CA GLY A 58 11.86 20.82 -20.92
C GLY A 58 10.66 21.32 -20.13
N GLY A 59 9.44 20.91 -20.49
CA GLY A 59 8.19 21.23 -19.81
C GLY A 59 8.15 20.68 -18.39
N LYS A 60 7.72 21.49 -17.43
CA LYS A 60 7.62 21.09 -16.02
C LYS A 60 6.38 21.70 -15.38
N LEU A 61 5.63 20.89 -14.63
CA LEU A 61 4.46 21.35 -13.89
C LEU A 61 4.81 22.04 -12.56
N TYR A 62 6.06 21.91 -12.12
CA TYR A 62 6.58 22.55 -10.91
C TYR A 62 8.11 22.39 -10.85
N GLU A 63 8.85 23.46 -10.54
CA GLU A 63 10.33 23.42 -10.35
C GLU A 63 10.80 23.71 -8.91
N ALA A 64 10.11 24.59 -8.19
CA ALA A 64 10.73 25.33 -7.08
C ALA A 64 10.46 24.72 -5.69
N ASN A 65 11.11 23.61 -5.36
CA ASN A 65 11.30 23.24 -3.96
C ASN A 65 12.40 24.11 -3.34
N SER A 66 12.05 25.29 -2.82
CA SER A 66 12.68 25.73 -1.58
C SER A 66 11.73 25.36 -0.45
N GLU A 67 12.25 24.69 0.57
CA GLU A 67 11.55 24.32 1.81
C GLU A 67 10.87 25.52 2.51
N ALA A 68 11.13 26.74 2.03
CA ALA A 68 10.63 28.00 2.56
C ALA A 68 9.23 28.40 2.05
N SER A 69 8.73 27.91 0.91
CA SER A 69 7.47 28.41 0.35
C SER A 69 6.33 27.39 0.44
N GLY A 70 5.29 27.70 1.22
CA GLY A 70 4.04 26.94 1.33
C GLY A 70 3.18 27.00 0.07
N SER A 71 3.81 26.78 -1.08
CA SER A 71 3.27 26.97 -2.42
C SER A 71 2.32 25.83 -2.78
N ILE A 72 1.13 26.20 -3.24
CA ILE A 72 0.09 25.28 -3.69
C ILE A 72 0.33 24.98 -5.17
N CYS A 73 0.97 23.85 -5.47
CA CYS A 73 1.29 23.41 -6.84
C CYS A 73 0.58 22.10 -7.19
N TYR A 74 -0.70 22.02 -6.84
CA TYR A 74 -1.54 20.92 -7.31
C TYR A 74 -1.90 21.10 -8.77
N VAL A 75 -2.26 19.99 -9.41
CA VAL A 75 -2.79 19.98 -10.77
C VAL A 75 -4.24 19.54 -10.72
N THR A 76 -5.16 20.40 -11.16
CA THR A 76 -6.54 20.03 -11.41
C THR A 76 -6.73 19.77 -12.90
N VAL A 77 -7.18 18.57 -13.24
CA VAL A 77 -7.66 18.26 -14.60
C VAL A 77 -9.17 18.07 -14.51
N SER A 78 -9.90 19.09 -14.95
CA SER A 78 -11.37 19.06 -14.95
C SER A 78 -11.90 18.05 -15.96
N ARG A 79 -13.19 17.72 -15.87
CA ARG A 79 -13.84 16.65 -16.65
C ARG A 79 -13.53 16.60 -18.15
N LEU A 80 -13.36 17.76 -18.80
CA LEU A 80 -13.07 17.85 -20.24
C LEU A 80 -11.59 18.14 -20.55
N GLY A 81 -10.77 18.30 -19.51
CA GLY A 81 -9.36 18.59 -19.61
C GLY A 81 -8.55 17.32 -19.78
N THR A 82 -7.42 17.45 -20.48
CA THR A 82 -6.41 16.41 -20.59
C THR A 82 -5.04 16.96 -20.21
N LEU A 83 -4.33 16.27 -19.33
CA LEU A 83 -2.88 16.44 -19.15
C LEU A 83 -2.17 15.31 -19.90
N ASP A 84 -1.50 15.62 -21.00
CA ASP A 84 -0.64 14.69 -21.72
C ASP A 84 0.83 14.90 -21.32
N LEU A 85 1.40 13.93 -20.61
CA LEU A 85 2.79 13.94 -20.19
C LEU A 85 3.76 13.77 -21.36
N ASN A 86 3.34 13.13 -22.45
CA ASN A 86 4.10 13.04 -23.71
C ASN A 86 5.61 12.71 -23.52
N GLY A 87 5.90 11.72 -22.68
CA GLY A 87 7.25 11.23 -22.36
C GLY A 87 8.03 12.07 -21.35
N VAL A 88 7.42 13.13 -20.81
CA VAL A 88 8.04 14.05 -19.85
C VAL A 88 7.58 13.71 -18.44
N SER A 89 8.54 13.43 -17.56
CA SER A 89 8.25 13.25 -16.14
C SER A 89 7.96 14.58 -15.46
N ALA A 90 6.93 14.63 -14.64
CA ALA A 90 6.43 15.83 -14.00
C ALA A 90 6.20 15.63 -12.51
N LYS A 91 6.14 16.74 -11.77
CA LYS A 91 5.87 16.76 -10.33
C LYS A 91 4.70 17.68 -10.02
N SER A 92 3.93 17.32 -9.00
CA SER A 92 2.82 18.12 -8.47
C SER A 92 2.64 17.86 -6.97
N ASN A 93 2.02 18.82 -6.29
CA ASN A 93 1.53 18.65 -4.92
C ASN A 93 0.15 17.98 -4.94
N GLY A 94 0.05 16.86 -5.65
CA GLY A 94 -1.17 16.10 -5.87
C GLY A 94 -1.95 16.47 -7.13
N ILE A 95 -2.81 15.54 -7.52
CA ILE A 95 -3.69 15.62 -8.69
C ILE A 95 -5.16 15.61 -8.27
N HIS A 96 -5.95 16.45 -8.92
CA HIS A 96 -7.38 16.66 -8.66
C HIS A 96 -8.21 16.59 -9.94
N GLY A 97 -9.48 16.29 -9.78
CA GLY A 97 -10.48 16.44 -10.82
C GLY A 97 -10.87 15.11 -11.45
N SER A 98 -11.54 15.20 -12.60
CA SER A 98 -12.23 14.07 -13.23
C SER A 98 -11.94 13.95 -14.72
N GLY A 99 -10.94 14.68 -15.22
CA GLY A 99 -10.50 14.63 -16.61
C GLY A 99 -9.56 13.47 -16.89
N LYS A 100 -8.68 13.66 -17.88
CA LYS A 100 -7.76 12.62 -18.34
C LYS A 100 -6.31 12.99 -18.06
N ILE A 101 -5.51 12.04 -17.59
CA ILE A 101 -4.06 12.13 -17.60
C ILE A 101 -3.53 11.04 -18.52
N THR A 102 -2.76 11.40 -19.54
CA THR A 102 -2.22 10.46 -20.53
C THR A 102 -0.72 10.55 -20.64
N ASN A 103 -0.11 9.47 -21.11
CA ASN A 103 1.16 9.55 -21.79
C ASN A 103 1.02 8.88 -23.16
N ASN A 104 0.94 9.70 -24.20
CA ASN A 104 0.81 9.23 -25.58
C ASN A 104 2.18 9.01 -26.28
N SER A 105 3.28 9.12 -25.54
CA SER A 105 4.63 8.84 -26.03
C SER A 105 5.05 7.41 -25.73
N GLU A 106 5.88 6.80 -26.58
CA GLU A 106 6.52 5.52 -26.28
C GLU A 106 7.52 5.61 -25.11
N THR A 107 8.05 6.82 -24.86
CA THR A 107 8.92 7.07 -23.70
C THR A 107 8.06 7.07 -22.42
N PRO A 108 8.38 6.24 -21.41
CA PRO A 108 7.66 6.25 -20.14
C PRO A 108 7.79 7.60 -19.42
N ALA A 109 6.74 8.02 -18.75
CA ALA A 109 6.73 9.23 -17.93
C ALA A 109 6.45 8.88 -16.46
N THR A 110 7.11 9.58 -15.54
CA THR A 110 6.77 9.51 -14.12
C THR A 110 5.99 10.76 -13.72
N LEU A 111 4.79 10.58 -13.19
CA LEU A 111 4.07 11.64 -12.49
C LEU A 111 4.31 11.48 -11.00
N THR A 112 5.03 12.42 -10.41
CA THR A 112 5.27 12.43 -8.97
C THR A 112 4.24 13.30 -8.28
N CYS A 113 3.46 12.73 -7.36
CA CYS A 113 2.69 13.48 -6.38
C CYS A 113 3.53 13.56 -5.11
N GLU A 114 4.19 14.71 -4.91
CA GLU A 114 5.10 14.95 -3.80
C GLU A 114 4.54 16.07 -2.92
N TRP A 115 4.13 15.75 -1.69
CA TRP A 115 3.69 16.78 -0.75
C TRP A 115 4.85 17.31 0.09
N ARG A 116 5.08 18.62 0.09
CA ARG A 116 6.09 19.32 0.91
C ARG A 116 5.51 20.60 1.51
N PRO A 117 4.82 20.55 2.66
CA PRO A 117 4.23 21.75 3.24
C PRO A 117 5.31 22.59 3.93
N SER A 118 5.30 23.91 3.71
CA SER A 118 5.89 24.88 4.63
C SER A 118 4.81 25.84 5.15
N GLY A 119 4.67 25.94 6.48
CA GLY A 119 3.75 26.88 7.13
C GLY A 119 2.23 26.57 7.07
N LYS A 120 1.53 26.95 8.15
CA LYS A 120 0.07 26.90 8.46
C LYS A 120 -0.76 25.71 7.90
N ASN A 121 -1.02 24.72 8.77
CA ASN A 121 -2.17 23.81 8.85
C ASN A 121 -3.10 23.67 7.63
N TRP A 122 -2.67 22.93 6.61
CA TRP A 122 -3.54 22.43 5.53
C TRP A 122 -4.11 21.05 5.86
N GLN A 123 -4.70 20.91 7.06
CA GLN A 123 -5.14 19.62 7.61
C GLN A 123 -6.31 18.97 6.82
N SER A 124 -6.82 19.62 5.78
CA SER A 124 -8.00 19.17 5.02
C SER A 124 -7.78 19.12 3.50
N PHE A 125 -6.58 19.43 3.00
CA PHE A 125 -6.32 19.33 1.57
C PHE A 125 -6.15 17.86 1.18
N LYS A 126 -7.18 17.32 0.53
CA LYS A 126 -7.26 15.91 0.11
C LYS A 126 -7.39 15.85 -1.40
N PRO A 127 -6.27 15.70 -2.13
CA PRO A 127 -6.36 15.47 -3.55
C PRO A 127 -7.23 14.30 -3.91
N ASN A 128 -8.21 14.56 -4.77
CA ASN A 128 -9.10 13.55 -5.28
C ASN A 128 -9.08 13.62 -6.80
N PHE A 129 -8.51 12.59 -7.41
CA PHE A 129 -8.57 12.38 -8.84
C PHE A 129 -9.47 11.19 -9.16
N SER A 130 -10.68 11.48 -9.63
CA SER A 130 -11.68 10.50 -10.07
C SER A 130 -11.67 10.27 -11.58
N GLY A 131 -10.80 10.97 -12.30
CA GLY A 131 -10.61 10.83 -13.74
C GLY A 131 -9.72 9.64 -14.11
N ASN A 132 -9.51 9.45 -15.42
CA ASN A 132 -8.74 8.30 -15.93
C ASN A 132 -7.26 8.67 -16.15
N ILE A 133 -6.37 7.80 -15.69
CA ILE A 133 -4.93 7.83 -15.98
C ILE A 133 -4.60 6.68 -16.94
N GLU A 134 -3.97 6.99 -18.07
CA GLU A 134 -3.74 6.04 -19.16
C GLU A 134 -2.33 6.13 -19.75
N GLY A 135 -1.83 5.03 -20.32
CA GLY A 135 -0.54 4.95 -21.00
C GLY A 135 0.61 4.50 -20.08
N ASN A 136 1.83 4.60 -20.59
CA ASN A 136 3.08 4.26 -19.88
C ASN A 136 3.46 5.31 -18.84
N ILE A 137 2.61 5.46 -17.83
CA ILE A 137 2.81 6.33 -16.69
C ILE A 137 3.18 5.48 -15.49
N LYS A 138 4.26 5.86 -14.81
CA LYS A 138 4.52 5.48 -13.42
C LYS A 138 4.02 6.59 -12.51
N LEU A 139 3.21 6.24 -11.53
CA LEU A 139 2.79 7.18 -10.49
C LEU A 139 3.71 7.03 -9.28
N TYR A 140 4.36 8.12 -8.86
CA TYR A 140 5.17 8.12 -7.64
C TYR A 140 4.53 9.00 -6.59
N ILE A 141 4.00 8.36 -5.55
CA ILE A 141 3.29 8.99 -4.46
C ILE A 141 4.26 9.12 -3.28
N THR A 142 4.64 10.34 -2.91
CA THR A 142 5.65 10.58 -1.90
C THR A 142 5.41 11.91 -1.17
N GLY A 143 6.29 12.24 -0.23
CA GLY A 143 6.35 13.56 0.34
C GLY A 143 7.39 13.64 1.45
N SER A 144 7.55 14.84 2.00
CA SER A 144 8.36 15.09 3.18
C SER A 144 7.77 16.23 4.01
N GLY A 145 8.24 16.40 5.25
CA GLY A 145 7.88 17.55 6.10
C GLY A 145 6.88 17.26 7.21
N TYR A 146 6.71 18.26 8.09
CA TYR A 146 6.11 18.13 9.43
C TYR A 146 4.61 17.77 9.47
N TYR A 147 3.86 17.90 8.37
CA TYR A 147 2.39 17.65 8.33
C TYR A 147 1.98 16.55 7.35
N ILE A 148 2.91 15.71 6.91
CA ILE A 148 2.65 14.69 5.89
C ILE A 148 1.61 13.64 6.32
N TYR A 149 1.43 13.41 7.62
CA TYR A 149 0.45 12.46 8.17
C TYR A 149 -1.03 12.80 7.86
N ASN A 150 -1.32 14.05 7.49
CA ASN A 150 -2.67 14.50 7.13
C ASN A 150 -2.95 14.43 5.62
N TYR A 151 -1.94 14.15 4.79
CA TYR A 151 -2.11 14.25 3.36
C TYR A 151 -2.54 12.92 2.74
N THR A 152 -3.56 13.00 1.90
CA THR A 152 -4.12 11.87 1.16
C THR A 152 -4.20 12.18 -0.32
N GLN A 153 -3.56 11.40 -1.19
CA GLN A 153 -3.93 11.35 -2.60
C GLN A 153 -4.95 10.23 -2.79
N GLU A 154 -6.15 10.58 -3.21
CA GLU A 154 -7.19 9.64 -3.60
C GLU A 154 -7.14 9.42 -5.11
N LEU A 155 -7.20 8.14 -5.51
CA LEU A 155 -7.39 7.70 -6.89
C LEU A 155 -8.74 6.98 -6.97
N GLY A 156 -9.70 7.59 -7.65
CA GLY A 156 -11.06 7.07 -7.84
C GLY A 156 -11.40 6.71 -9.29
N GLY A 157 -10.45 6.85 -10.22
CA GLY A 157 -10.62 6.56 -11.64
C GLY A 157 -10.52 5.09 -12.01
N ASN A 158 -11.07 4.73 -13.17
CA ASN A 158 -10.84 3.44 -13.81
C ASN A 158 -9.56 3.54 -14.65
N ASN A 159 -8.42 3.35 -14.00
CA ASN A 159 -7.13 3.63 -14.60
C ASN A 159 -6.59 2.45 -15.41
N THR A 160 -5.84 2.73 -16.47
CA THR A 160 -5.24 1.72 -17.37
C THR A 160 -3.73 1.94 -17.58
N PHE A 161 -3.10 2.85 -16.81
CA PHE A 161 -1.66 3.02 -16.87
C PHE A 161 -0.92 1.76 -16.40
N ASN A 162 0.26 1.51 -16.97
CA ASN A 162 0.97 0.24 -16.78
C ASN A 162 2.35 0.39 -16.10
N GLY A 163 2.82 1.61 -15.86
CA GLY A 163 4.12 1.84 -15.20
C GLY A 163 4.12 1.59 -13.68
N GLY A 164 2.95 1.32 -13.11
CA GLY A 164 2.77 1.00 -11.70
C GLY A 164 2.67 2.22 -10.78
N VAL A 165 2.41 1.94 -9.51
CA VAL A 165 2.33 2.92 -8.44
C VAL A 165 3.43 2.63 -7.43
N THR A 166 4.23 3.64 -7.09
CA THR A 166 5.16 3.56 -5.96
C THR A 166 4.68 4.46 -4.83
N VAL A 167 4.50 3.91 -3.63
CA VAL A 167 4.29 4.66 -2.39
C VAL A 167 5.65 4.82 -1.71
N GLY A 168 6.10 6.07 -1.54
CA GLY A 168 7.39 6.42 -0.95
C GLY A 168 7.42 6.29 0.57
N ASN A 169 8.63 6.38 1.14
CA ASN A 169 8.93 6.18 2.56
C ASN A 169 8.55 7.40 3.44
N ALA A 170 7.30 7.82 3.41
CA ALA A 170 6.81 8.90 4.26
C ALA A 170 5.40 8.61 4.73
N ASN A 171 4.95 9.21 5.84
CA ASN A 171 3.60 9.02 6.42
C ASN A 171 2.44 9.57 5.55
N PHE A 172 2.62 9.65 4.24
CA PHE A 172 1.62 9.99 3.23
C PHE A 172 0.56 8.88 3.13
N THR A 173 -0.66 9.22 2.74
CA THR A 173 -1.71 8.22 2.45
C THR A 173 -2.09 8.16 0.98
N LEU A 174 -1.95 6.99 0.36
CA LEU A 174 -2.63 6.67 -0.90
C LEU A 174 -4.02 6.10 -0.57
N LYS A 175 -5.08 6.80 -0.95
CA LYS A 175 -6.45 6.28 -0.84
C LYS A 175 -6.89 5.70 -2.18
N ILE A 176 -7.27 4.44 -2.16
CA ILE A 176 -7.69 3.65 -3.32
C ILE A 176 -9.22 3.61 -3.29
N ASN A 177 -9.86 4.22 -4.28
CA ASN A 177 -11.31 4.43 -4.29
C ASN A 177 -11.99 3.97 -5.60
N SER A 178 -11.35 3.05 -6.33
CA SER A 178 -11.95 2.35 -7.48
C SER A 178 -11.26 0.98 -7.69
N PRO A 179 -11.98 -0.06 -8.17
CA PRO A 179 -11.39 -1.39 -8.41
C PRO A 179 -10.18 -1.40 -9.34
N ALA A 180 -10.09 -0.44 -10.25
CA ALA A 180 -8.98 -0.29 -11.19
C ALA A 180 -8.13 0.96 -10.93
N ALA A 181 -8.19 1.53 -9.72
CA ALA A 181 -7.50 2.79 -9.38
C ALA A 181 -5.97 2.73 -9.55
N LEU A 182 -5.36 1.55 -9.43
CA LEU A 182 -3.91 1.38 -9.51
C LEU A 182 -3.38 1.13 -10.94
N GLY A 183 -4.26 1.05 -11.95
CA GLY A 183 -3.87 0.62 -13.28
C GLY A 183 -3.43 -0.84 -13.29
N THR A 184 -2.59 -1.23 -14.25
CA THR A 184 -2.18 -2.65 -14.45
C THR A 184 -0.73 -2.93 -14.06
N GLY A 185 0.03 -1.90 -13.67
CA GLY A 185 1.43 -2.06 -13.26
C GLY A 185 1.58 -2.46 -11.78
N PRO A 186 2.80 -2.73 -11.30
CA PRO A 186 3.01 -3.15 -9.91
C PRO A 186 2.69 -2.04 -8.89
N LEU A 187 2.30 -2.44 -7.69
CA LEU A 187 2.23 -1.60 -6.49
C LEU A 187 3.50 -1.80 -5.65
N THR A 188 4.41 -0.85 -5.67
CA THR A 188 5.62 -0.83 -4.83
C THR A 188 5.37 -0.02 -3.57
N ILE A 189 5.53 -0.62 -2.40
CA ILE A 189 5.34 0.01 -1.09
C ILE A 189 6.71 0.13 -0.41
N ASN A 190 7.26 1.34 -0.45
CA ASN A 190 8.49 1.71 0.28
C ASN A 190 8.17 2.33 1.65
N GLY A 191 6.90 2.31 2.06
CA GLY A 191 6.42 2.79 3.36
C GLY A 191 5.07 3.48 3.26
N GLY A 192 4.78 4.34 4.25
CA GLY A 192 3.59 5.19 4.25
C GLY A 192 2.29 4.46 4.57
N ASN A 193 1.17 4.98 4.05
CA ASN A 193 -0.16 4.49 4.36
C ASN A 193 -0.99 4.19 3.12
N LEU A 194 -1.80 3.15 3.22
CA LEU A 194 -2.91 2.84 2.31
C LEU A 194 -4.25 3.09 3.01
N ASP A 195 -5.26 3.44 2.23
CA ASP A 195 -6.65 3.56 2.71
C ASP A 195 -7.64 3.21 1.60
N SER A 196 -8.87 2.84 1.97
CA SER A 196 -9.96 2.49 1.03
C SER A 196 -11.34 2.69 1.69
N GLU A 197 -12.41 2.64 0.89
CA GLU A 197 -13.80 2.58 1.36
C GLU A 197 -14.47 1.27 0.94
N SER A 198 -14.06 0.14 1.53
CA SER A 198 -14.63 -1.21 1.27
C SER A 198 -14.56 -1.60 -0.21
N LEU A 199 -13.40 -2.10 -0.63
CA LEU A 199 -13.07 -2.28 -2.04
C LEU A 199 -12.40 -3.64 -2.31
N VAL A 200 -12.66 -4.20 -3.49
CA VAL A 200 -11.88 -5.30 -4.09
C VAL A 200 -11.20 -4.77 -5.35
N LEU A 201 -9.88 -4.94 -5.45
CA LEU A 201 -9.15 -4.61 -6.66
C LEU A 201 -9.42 -5.63 -7.76
N SER A 202 -9.77 -5.17 -8.96
CA SER A 202 -9.95 -6.03 -10.14
C SER A 202 -8.66 -6.21 -10.94
N THR A 203 -7.64 -5.42 -10.62
CA THR A 203 -6.39 -5.33 -11.39
C THR A 203 -5.33 -6.32 -10.95
N ASN A 204 -5.48 -6.95 -9.77
CA ASN A 204 -4.57 -7.97 -9.24
C ASN A 204 -3.09 -7.58 -9.40
N ASN A 205 -2.76 -6.33 -9.05
CA ASN A 205 -1.42 -5.79 -9.24
C ASN A 205 -0.41 -6.62 -8.45
N GLU A 206 0.72 -6.97 -9.07
CA GLU A 206 1.90 -7.44 -8.33
C GLU A 206 2.27 -6.41 -7.25
N GLN A 207 2.66 -6.90 -6.09
CA GLN A 207 2.93 -6.08 -4.91
C GLN A 207 4.36 -6.29 -4.44
N ILE A 208 5.04 -5.21 -4.09
CA ILE A 208 6.40 -5.24 -3.55
C ILE A 208 6.38 -4.51 -2.21
N TRP A 209 6.61 -5.23 -1.11
CA TRP A 209 6.59 -4.69 0.25
C TRP A 209 8.02 -4.50 0.74
N ASN A 210 8.62 -3.37 0.38
CA ASN A 210 10.02 -3.08 0.70
C ASN A 210 10.24 -2.59 2.12
N ASN A 211 9.23 -1.99 2.74
CA ASN A 211 9.30 -1.45 4.10
C ASN A 211 7.94 -1.53 4.79
N SER A 212 7.94 -1.33 6.11
CA SER A 212 6.74 -1.23 6.94
C SER A 212 5.76 -0.18 6.42
N PHE A 213 4.47 -0.52 6.40
CA PHE A 213 3.40 0.37 5.97
C PHE A 213 2.15 0.18 6.85
N THR A 214 1.24 1.15 6.79
CA THR A 214 -0.04 1.10 7.51
C THR A 214 -1.21 1.07 6.54
N PHE A 215 -2.08 0.07 6.65
CA PHE A 215 -3.44 0.17 6.14
C PHE A 215 -4.34 0.84 7.19
N LYS A 216 -4.81 2.05 6.89
CA LYS A 216 -5.66 2.84 7.80
C LYS A 216 -7.04 2.20 8.00
N GLY A 217 -7.58 1.61 6.93
CA GLY A 217 -8.82 0.86 6.97
C GLY A 217 -10.05 1.70 7.28
N SER A 218 -10.30 2.78 6.54
CA SER A 218 -11.60 3.47 6.58
C SER A 218 -12.75 2.52 6.20
N GLY A 219 -12.50 1.62 5.24
CA GLY A 219 -13.24 0.38 5.00
C GLY A 219 -12.27 -0.77 4.75
N SER A 220 -12.77 -1.95 4.39
CA SER A 220 -11.89 -3.09 4.05
C SER A 220 -11.22 -2.91 2.68
N LEU A 221 -10.08 -3.53 2.46
CA LEU A 221 -9.43 -3.60 1.16
C LEU A 221 -9.04 -5.04 0.85
N ASN A 222 -9.52 -5.56 -0.27
CA ASN A 222 -8.97 -6.76 -0.88
C ASN A 222 -8.05 -6.34 -2.04
N MET A 223 -6.76 -6.66 -1.89
CA MET A 223 -5.72 -6.30 -2.84
C MET A 223 -5.68 -7.23 -4.07
N GLY A 224 -6.50 -8.28 -4.08
CA GLY A 224 -6.63 -9.26 -5.15
C GLY A 224 -5.51 -10.30 -5.15
N ALA A 225 -5.42 -11.02 -6.27
CA ALA A 225 -4.57 -12.20 -6.45
C ALA A 225 -3.15 -11.91 -6.97
N GLY A 226 -2.76 -10.63 -7.07
CA GLY A 226 -1.41 -10.26 -7.47
C GLY A 226 -0.39 -10.77 -6.44
N SER A 227 0.70 -11.36 -6.91
CA SER A 227 1.76 -11.88 -6.04
C SER A 227 2.37 -10.78 -5.18
N VAL A 228 2.84 -11.17 -3.99
CA VAL A 228 3.54 -10.28 -3.06
C VAL A 228 5.00 -10.70 -2.98
N THR A 229 5.91 -9.74 -3.12
CA THR A 229 7.33 -9.93 -2.84
C THR A 229 7.70 -9.12 -1.61
N LEU A 230 8.18 -9.80 -0.56
CA LEU A 230 8.81 -9.16 0.59
C LEU A 230 10.20 -8.66 0.19
N GLY A 231 10.48 -7.38 0.46
CA GLY A 231 11.83 -6.83 0.33
C GLY A 231 12.74 -7.26 1.49
N THR A 232 13.96 -6.73 1.50
CA THR A 232 15.02 -7.13 2.45
C THR A 232 14.77 -6.72 3.90
N GLU A 233 13.97 -5.67 4.12
CA GLU A 233 13.63 -5.15 5.46
C GLU A 233 12.29 -5.75 5.89
N ASN A 234 12.31 -6.86 6.66
CA ASN A 234 11.12 -7.56 7.17
C ASN A 234 9.97 -6.59 7.54
N PRO A 235 8.95 -6.39 6.68
CA PRO A 235 8.05 -5.27 6.85
C PRO A 235 7.08 -5.51 8.01
N THR A 236 6.78 -4.44 8.76
CA THR A 236 5.60 -4.41 9.62
C THR A 236 4.40 -3.93 8.83
N VAL A 237 3.44 -4.83 8.61
CA VAL A 237 2.13 -4.56 8.02
C VAL A 237 1.17 -4.18 9.15
N THR A 238 0.96 -2.87 9.33
CA THR A 238 0.04 -2.35 10.36
C THR A 238 -1.36 -2.23 9.78
N VAL A 239 -2.29 -3.08 10.20
CA VAL A 239 -3.71 -2.98 9.85
C VAL A 239 -4.41 -2.27 11.00
N ALA A 240 -4.71 -0.98 10.85
CA ALA A 240 -5.25 -0.19 11.95
C ALA A 240 -6.71 -0.57 12.27
N LYS A 241 -7.52 -0.82 11.25
CA LYS A 241 -8.96 -1.13 11.34
C LYS A 241 -9.40 -2.02 10.18
N ASN A 242 -10.58 -2.63 10.30
CA ASN A 242 -11.22 -3.45 9.27
C ASN A 242 -10.30 -4.58 8.76
N ASN A 243 -10.52 -5.03 7.52
CA ASN A 243 -9.77 -6.14 6.93
C ASN A 243 -8.88 -5.64 5.79
N LEU A 244 -7.62 -6.07 5.79
CA LEU A 244 -6.76 -6.10 4.62
C LEU A 244 -6.69 -7.55 4.13
N VAL A 245 -7.10 -7.81 2.89
CA VAL A 245 -7.10 -9.15 2.28
C VAL A 245 -6.05 -9.21 1.19
N VAL A 246 -5.26 -10.28 1.21
CA VAL A 246 -4.21 -10.59 0.23
C VAL A 246 -4.47 -12.00 -0.28
N GLU A 247 -4.80 -12.12 -1.57
CA GLU A 247 -5.12 -13.41 -2.18
C GLU A 247 -3.92 -14.04 -2.89
N GLY A 248 -2.97 -13.22 -3.36
CA GLY A 248 -1.77 -13.68 -4.04
C GLY A 248 -0.74 -14.31 -3.10
N PRO A 249 0.13 -15.20 -3.62
CA PRO A 249 1.19 -15.82 -2.83
C PRO A 249 2.21 -14.79 -2.36
N ILE A 250 2.73 -15.00 -1.15
CA ILE A 250 3.82 -14.18 -0.60
C ILE A 250 5.15 -14.92 -0.81
N GLY A 251 6.05 -14.30 -1.56
CA GLY A 251 7.45 -14.72 -1.70
C GLY A 251 8.41 -13.67 -1.14
N GLU A 252 9.70 -13.83 -1.42
CA GLU A 252 10.77 -12.96 -0.92
C GLU A 252 11.78 -12.63 -2.02
N GLU A 253 12.41 -11.46 -1.89
CA GLU A 253 13.55 -11.07 -2.73
C GLU A 253 14.87 -11.69 -2.21
N GLU A 254 15.03 -11.76 -0.89
CA GLU A 254 16.18 -12.33 -0.20
C GLU A 254 15.74 -13.40 0.81
N SER A 255 16.50 -14.50 0.93
CA SER A 255 16.19 -15.58 1.86
C SER A 255 16.19 -15.09 3.31
N GLY A 256 15.20 -15.53 4.07
CA GLY A 256 15.00 -15.15 5.47
C GLY A 256 14.11 -13.93 5.64
N SER A 257 13.49 -13.44 4.56
CA SER A 257 12.52 -12.35 4.64
C SER A 257 11.19 -12.88 5.13
N GLY A 258 10.62 -12.18 6.11
CA GLY A 258 9.33 -12.47 6.72
C GLY A 258 8.61 -11.16 7.00
N PHE A 259 7.50 -11.20 7.74
CA PHE A 259 6.75 -9.98 8.03
C PHE A 259 6.16 -10.01 9.44
N THR A 260 5.84 -8.80 9.92
CA THR A 260 5.14 -8.60 11.18
C THR A 260 3.77 -8.01 10.93
N LYS A 261 2.71 -8.65 11.42
CA LYS A 261 1.36 -8.11 11.50
C LYS A 261 1.21 -7.27 12.78
N ALA A 262 0.78 -6.02 12.64
CA ALA A 262 0.46 -5.13 13.76
C ALA A 262 -0.90 -4.43 13.57
N GLY A 263 -1.33 -3.66 14.58
CA GLY A 263 -2.59 -2.91 14.58
C GLY A 263 -3.83 -3.79 14.85
N ALA A 264 -4.85 -3.17 15.43
CA ALA A 264 -6.07 -3.86 15.88
C ALA A 264 -6.94 -4.49 14.78
N GLY A 265 -6.73 -4.13 13.51
CA GLY A 265 -7.43 -4.71 12.38
C GLY A 265 -6.96 -6.12 12.03
N LYS A 266 -7.60 -6.71 11.01
CA LYS A 266 -7.32 -8.07 10.54
C LYS A 266 -6.57 -8.08 9.21
N LEU A 267 -5.49 -8.85 9.15
CA LEU A 267 -4.86 -9.25 7.88
C LEU A 267 -5.34 -10.65 7.52
N ILE A 268 -5.88 -10.83 6.32
CA ILE A 268 -6.39 -12.11 5.81
C ILE A 268 -5.52 -12.55 4.65
N LEU A 269 -4.96 -13.75 4.75
CA LEU A 269 -4.15 -14.38 3.70
C LEU A 269 -4.89 -15.58 3.12
N GLU A 270 -5.16 -15.55 1.82
CA GLU A 270 -5.92 -16.61 1.13
C GLU A 270 -5.03 -17.59 0.35
N SER A 271 -3.78 -17.22 0.07
CA SER A 271 -2.94 -18.02 -0.83
C SER A 271 -2.48 -19.34 -0.23
N ALA A 272 -2.59 -20.40 -1.03
CA ALA A 272 -2.07 -21.73 -0.71
C ALA A 272 -0.60 -21.94 -1.15
N ASP A 273 0.06 -20.93 -1.71
CA ASP A 273 1.37 -21.06 -2.38
C ASP A 273 2.43 -20.06 -1.86
N SER A 274 2.32 -19.58 -0.61
CA SER A 274 3.33 -18.69 -0.03
C SER A 274 4.66 -19.42 0.21
N THR A 275 5.79 -18.77 -0.08
CA THR A 275 7.13 -19.39 -0.12
C THR A 275 8.24 -18.62 0.61
N TYR A 276 7.94 -17.48 1.25
CA TYR A 276 8.93 -16.74 2.04
C TYR A 276 9.50 -17.61 3.18
N THR A 277 10.76 -17.37 3.56
CA THR A 277 11.47 -18.26 4.50
C THR A 277 11.72 -17.63 5.86
N GLY A 278 11.53 -16.32 5.99
CA GLY A 278 11.58 -15.61 7.26
C GLY A 278 10.35 -15.78 8.13
N ASN A 279 10.45 -15.29 9.36
CA ASN A 279 9.44 -15.50 10.39
C ASN A 279 8.15 -14.72 10.12
N THR A 280 7.03 -15.28 10.59
CA THR A 280 5.76 -14.54 10.67
C THR A 280 5.51 -14.14 12.11
N ILE A 281 5.39 -12.84 12.35
CA ILE A 281 5.17 -12.31 13.70
C ILE A 281 3.79 -11.65 13.76
N VAL A 282 2.97 -12.00 14.75
CA VAL A 282 1.67 -11.39 15.02
C VAL A 282 1.79 -10.57 16.30
N ASN A 283 2.08 -9.28 16.16
CA ASN A 283 2.25 -8.35 17.27
C ASN A 283 0.92 -7.89 17.87
N GLU A 284 -0.10 -7.65 17.05
CA GLU A 284 -1.39 -7.13 17.49
C GLU A 284 -2.48 -7.44 16.47
N GLY A 285 -3.71 -7.59 16.97
CA GLY A 285 -4.88 -7.86 16.15
C GLY A 285 -4.84 -9.27 15.57
N ALA A 286 -5.61 -9.50 14.52
CA ALA A 286 -5.75 -10.83 13.94
C ALA A 286 -4.94 -11.00 12.64
N LEU A 287 -4.18 -12.08 12.55
CA LEU A 287 -3.73 -12.67 11.29
C LEU A 287 -4.61 -13.90 11.03
N GLU A 288 -5.44 -13.84 9.99
CA GLU A 288 -6.27 -14.95 9.54
C GLU A 288 -5.66 -15.60 8.29
N VAL A 289 -5.52 -16.91 8.33
CA VAL A 289 -4.86 -17.68 7.29
C VAL A 289 -5.82 -18.76 6.79
N ASN A 290 -6.24 -18.59 5.53
CA ASN A 290 -7.10 -19.51 4.79
C ASN A 290 -6.32 -20.41 3.83
N GLY A 291 -5.02 -20.17 3.65
CA GLY A 291 -4.10 -21.01 2.89
C GLY A 291 -2.89 -21.43 3.72
N VAL A 292 -1.67 -21.11 3.23
CA VAL A 292 -0.40 -21.48 3.89
C VAL A 292 0.47 -20.27 4.18
N LEU A 293 1.26 -20.36 5.26
CA LEU A 293 2.34 -19.44 5.58
C LEU A 293 3.66 -19.94 4.98
N GLY A 294 4.66 -19.06 5.00
CA GLY A 294 6.04 -19.40 4.64
C GLY A 294 6.70 -20.41 5.59
N SER A 295 7.96 -20.75 5.33
CA SER A 295 8.67 -21.79 6.10
C SER A 295 9.29 -21.33 7.42
N GLY A 296 9.21 -20.03 7.74
CA GLY A 296 9.79 -19.47 8.95
C GLY A 296 8.97 -19.79 10.21
N ASP A 297 9.57 -19.49 11.37
CA ASP A 297 8.90 -19.67 12.66
C ASP A 297 7.74 -18.67 12.83
N ILE A 298 6.75 -19.05 13.63
CA ILE A 298 5.55 -18.25 13.90
C ILE A 298 5.58 -17.75 15.33
N PHE A 299 5.48 -16.44 15.51
CA PHE A 299 5.45 -15.80 16.83
C PHE A 299 4.14 -15.05 17.03
N VAL A 300 3.29 -15.55 17.92
CA VAL A 300 2.09 -14.85 18.38
C VAL A 300 2.45 -14.12 19.67
N LYS A 301 2.60 -12.80 19.58
CA LYS A 301 3.01 -11.94 20.71
C LYS A 301 1.83 -11.60 21.61
N ASP A 302 2.11 -10.93 22.73
CA ASP A 302 1.10 -10.37 23.64
C ASP A 302 0.09 -9.48 22.86
N GLY A 303 -1.20 -9.85 22.92
CA GLY A 303 -2.28 -9.17 22.18
C GLY A 303 -2.41 -9.57 20.70
N GLY A 304 -1.55 -10.45 20.20
CA GLY A 304 -1.63 -11.05 18.87
C GLY A 304 -2.60 -12.23 18.81
N LYS A 305 -3.32 -12.36 17.69
CA LYS A 305 -4.24 -13.47 17.44
C LYS A 305 -3.96 -14.11 16.07
N LEU A 306 -3.54 -15.37 16.06
CA LEU A 306 -3.39 -16.17 14.84
C LEU A 306 -4.65 -17.02 14.64
N ILE A 307 -5.24 -17.00 13.45
CA ILE A 307 -6.44 -17.79 13.11
C ILE A 307 -6.09 -18.70 11.94
N LEU A 308 -6.15 -20.01 12.16
CA LEU A 308 -5.85 -21.03 11.14
C LEU A 308 -7.16 -21.70 10.70
N ASN A 309 -7.59 -21.43 9.48
CA ASN A 309 -8.83 -21.96 8.92
C ASN A 309 -8.62 -23.15 7.97
N ALA A 310 -7.41 -23.31 7.43
CA ALA A 310 -7.02 -24.44 6.59
C ALA A 310 -6.22 -25.49 7.39
N ASN A 311 -5.98 -26.64 6.77
CA ASN A 311 -5.00 -27.61 7.25
C ASN A 311 -3.65 -27.35 6.54
N GLU A 312 -2.55 -27.80 7.15
CA GLU A 312 -1.19 -27.66 6.60
C GLU A 312 -0.81 -26.18 6.38
N THR A 313 -1.26 -25.32 7.30
CA THR A 313 -1.07 -23.88 7.20
C THR A 313 0.32 -23.44 7.67
N ILE A 314 0.89 -24.10 8.67
CA ILE A 314 2.22 -23.84 9.22
C ILE A 314 3.16 -24.91 8.68
N ASN A 315 4.39 -24.53 8.34
CA ASN A 315 5.38 -25.50 7.89
C ASN A 315 5.72 -26.51 9.00
N ASP A 316 5.76 -27.81 8.67
CA ASP A 316 6.14 -28.89 9.61
C ASP A 316 7.50 -28.68 10.31
N ARG A 317 8.37 -27.82 9.76
CA ARG A 317 9.68 -27.48 10.33
C ARG A 317 9.66 -26.23 11.20
N ALA A 318 8.56 -25.50 11.24
CA ALA A 318 8.42 -24.25 11.98
C ALA A 318 8.05 -24.52 13.45
N THR A 319 8.50 -23.60 14.29
CA THR A 319 8.09 -23.47 15.69
C THR A 319 6.89 -22.55 15.77
N LEU A 320 5.84 -22.96 16.49
CA LEU A 320 4.79 -22.06 16.92
C LEU A 320 5.11 -21.57 18.34
N SER A 321 5.31 -20.27 18.50
CA SER A 321 5.54 -19.63 19.79
C SER A 321 4.38 -18.69 20.12
N ILE A 322 3.75 -18.89 21.27
CA ILE A 322 2.63 -18.08 21.76
C ILE A 322 3.03 -17.47 23.10
N GLU A 323 3.19 -16.15 23.14
CA GLU A 323 3.52 -15.39 24.36
C GLU A 323 2.30 -15.22 25.28
N GLU A 324 2.53 -14.69 26.49
CA GLU A 324 1.46 -14.39 27.44
C GLU A 324 0.40 -13.48 26.77
N ASN A 325 -0.88 -13.89 26.86
CA ASN A 325 -2.06 -13.30 26.16
C ASN A 325 -2.06 -13.35 24.62
N GLY A 326 -1.12 -14.04 23.98
CA GLY A 326 -1.24 -14.44 22.58
C GLY A 326 -2.25 -15.59 22.42
N VAL A 327 -2.99 -15.60 21.32
CA VAL A 327 -4.01 -16.65 21.07
C VAL A 327 -3.86 -17.25 19.68
N ALA A 328 -3.84 -18.59 19.61
CA ALA A 328 -4.01 -19.34 18.37
C ALA A 328 -5.44 -19.92 18.28
N VAL A 329 -6.24 -19.45 17.32
CA VAL A 329 -7.54 -20.04 16.98
C VAL A 329 -7.32 -21.13 15.95
N LEU A 330 -7.66 -22.35 16.33
CA LEU A 330 -7.47 -23.54 15.52
C LEU A 330 -8.83 -24.00 14.98
N ASN A 331 -9.07 -23.77 13.70
CA ASN A 331 -10.27 -24.22 12.99
C ASN A 331 -9.98 -25.34 11.99
N ASN A 332 -8.73 -25.79 11.92
CA ASN A 332 -8.29 -26.95 11.14
C ASN A 332 -9.02 -28.23 11.56
N THR A 333 -9.30 -29.09 10.59
CA THR A 333 -10.04 -30.34 10.78
C THR A 333 -9.13 -31.52 11.13
N ALA A 334 -7.87 -31.47 10.70
CA ALA A 334 -6.82 -32.43 11.04
C ALA A 334 -5.73 -31.72 11.83
N PRO A 335 -5.05 -32.36 12.80
CA PRO A 335 -4.02 -31.70 13.60
C PRO A 335 -2.92 -31.09 12.71
N GLU A 336 -2.62 -29.81 12.97
CA GLU A 336 -1.60 -29.04 12.26
C GLU A 336 -0.22 -29.45 12.76
N LEU A 337 0.64 -29.98 11.88
CA LEU A 337 1.96 -30.48 12.26
C LEU A 337 2.96 -29.31 12.36
N ILE A 338 3.65 -29.24 13.49
CA ILE A 338 4.72 -28.27 13.73
C ILE A 338 5.94 -28.99 14.29
N LYS A 339 7.10 -28.35 14.20
CA LYS A 339 8.35 -28.90 14.75
C LYS A 339 8.37 -28.83 16.27
N ALA A 340 7.96 -27.69 16.81
CA ALA A 340 8.04 -27.39 18.23
C ALA A 340 6.96 -26.38 18.62
N LEU A 341 6.59 -26.40 19.89
CA LEU A 341 5.58 -25.53 20.49
C LEU A 341 6.18 -24.83 21.71
N VAL A 342 6.02 -23.50 21.77
CA VAL A 342 6.40 -22.68 22.92
C VAL A 342 5.15 -21.95 23.40
N ILE A 343 4.85 -22.04 24.69
CA ILE A 343 3.66 -21.43 25.31
C ILE A 343 4.10 -20.63 26.52
N GLY A 344 3.76 -19.34 26.59
CA GLY A 344 4.13 -18.45 27.68
C GLY A 344 5.66 -18.37 27.88
N GLY A 345 6.43 -18.50 26.80
CA GLY A 345 7.90 -18.56 26.84
C GLY A 345 8.48 -19.91 27.28
N VAL A 346 7.66 -20.95 27.49
CA VAL A 346 8.10 -22.29 27.90
C VAL A 346 7.97 -23.28 26.74
N GLU A 347 9.08 -23.89 26.34
CA GLU A 347 9.10 -24.97 25.35
C GLU A 347 8.36 -26.22 25.88
N GLN A 348 7.48 -26.76 25.05
CA GLN A 348 6.72 -27.97 25.35
C GLN A 348 7.50 -29.21 24.86
N PHE A 349 7.80 -30.12 25.78
CA PHE A 349 8.55 -31.35 25.46
C PHE A 349 7.66 -32.59 25.33
N ALA A 350 6.46 -32.56 25.91
CA ALA A 350 5.49 -33.65 25.78
C ALA A 350 4.86 -33.60 24.39
N GLY A 351 5.28 -34.51 23.51
CA GLY A 351 4.68 -34.63 22.18
C GLY A 351 3.22 -35.06 22.22
N GLY A 352 2.49 -34.81 21.13
CA GLY A 352 1.07 -35.08 21.02
C GLY A 352 0.31 -33.85 20.53
N THR A 353 -1.02 -33.88 20.70
CA THR A 353 -1.89 -32.80 20.23
C THR A 353 -2.18 -31.78 21.32
N TYR A 354 -2.17 -30.50 20.94
CA TYR A 354 -2.48 -29.35 21.78
C TYR A 354 -3.64 -28.56 21.18
N GLY A 355 -4.52 -28.01 22.01
CA GLY A 355 -5.65 -27.19 21.56
C GLY A 355 -6.50 -26.67 22.70
N ALA A 356 -7.62 -26.05 22.36
CA ALA A 356 -8.55 -25.49 23.35
C ALA A 356 -9.30 -26.60 24.13
N PRO A 357 -9.83 -26.31 25.33
CA PRO A 357 -10.78 -27.19 25.99
C PRO A 357 -11.93 -27.62 25.05
N GLY A 358 -12.18 -28.93 24.96
CA GLY A 358 -13.23 -29.47 24.08
C GLY A 358 -12.88 -29.55 22.59
N SER A 359 -11.61 -29.37 22.22
CA SER A 359 -11.03 -29.73 20.91
C SER A 359 -10.75 -31.24 20.76
N GLY A 360 -10.67 -31.96 21.88
CA GLY A 360 -10.23 -33.36 21.90
C GLY A 360 -8.71 -33.54 21.89
N ALA A 361 -7.93 -32.46 22.03
CA ALA A 361 -6.48 -32.53 22.15
C ALA A 361 -6.06 -33.29 23.42
N ALA A 362 -4.89 -33.94 23.38
CA ALA A 362 -4.29 -34.58 24.54
C ALA A 362 -3.91 -33.56 25.63
N HIS A 363 -3.44 -32.38 25.21
CA HIS A 363 -3.10 -31.25 26.05
C HIS A 363 -4.07 -30.09 25.77
N GLN A 364 -4.98 -29.80 26.69
CA GLN A 364 -5.98 -28.75 26.52
C GLN A 364 -5.63 -27.54 27.37
N ILE A 365 -5.51 -26.36 26.74
CA ILE A 365 -5.03 -25.14 27.39
C ILE A 365 -5.92 -23.96 26.94
N GLU A 366 -6.65 -23.38 27.89
CA GLU A 366 -7.71 -22.38 27.61
C GLU A 366 -7.16 -21.00 27.22
N ASP A 367 -6.06 -20.56 27.83
CA ASP A 367 -5.57 -19.18 27.67
C ASP A 367 -4.85 -18.90 26.35
N TYR A 368 -4.41 -19.96 25.65
CA TYR A 368 -3.55 -19.84 24.46
C TYR A 368 -4.21 -20.38 23.18
N PHE A 369 -5.27 -21.19 23.32
CA PHE A 369 -5.95 -21.81 22.20
C PHE A 369 -7.46 -21.58 22.24
N GLU A 370 -8.01 -21.28 21.07
CA GLU A 370 -9.45 -21.27 20.81
C GLU A 370 -9.77 -22.23 19.64
N GLY A 371 -11.06 -22.50 19.43
CA GLY A 371 -11.53 -23.32 18.31
C GLY A 371 -11.64 -24.81 18.62
N LYS A 372 -11.82 -25.61 17.57
CA LYS A 372 -12.04 -27.07 17.65
C LYS A 372 -10.88 -27.89 17.09
N GLY A 373 -9.98 -27.24 16.36
CA GLY A 373 -8.76 -27.82 15.79
C GLY A 373 -7.65 -28.01 16.81
N GLN A 374 -6.51 -28.48 16.32
CA GLN A 374 -5.37 -28.90 17.14
C GLN A 374 -4.06 -28.62 16.43
N VAL A 375 -2.98 -28.36 17.17
CA VAL A 375 -1.60 -28.50 16.67
C VAL A 375 -0.99 -29.78 17.20
N CYS A 376 0.02 -30.33 16.52
CA CYS A 376 0.69 -31.57 16.87
C CYS A 376 2.20 -31.46 16.64
N PHE A 377 3.00 -32.03 17.53
CA PHE A 377 4.43 -32.21 17.31
C PHE A 377 4.95 -33.51 17.94
N ILE A 378 6.07 -34.00 17.42
CA ILE A 378 6.77 -35.15 18.00
C ILE A 378 7.66 -34.64 19.13
N GLY A 379 7.40 -35.10 20.35
CA GLY A 379 8.17 -34.70 21.53
C GLY A 379 9.63 -35.12 21.41
N GLN A 380 10.53 -34.36 22.05
CA GLN A 380 11.94 -34.74 22.07
C GLN A 380 12.14 -35.95 23.01
N THR A 381 12.61 -37.07 22.47
CA THR A 381 12.98 -38.23 23.29
C THR A 381 14.27 -37.90 24.05
N PHE A 382 14.16 -37.61 25.35
CA PHE A 382 15.34 -37.52 26.22
C PHE A 382 15.97 -38.92 26.35
N ILE A 383 17.01 -39.19 25.56
CA ILE A 383 17.90 -40.32 25.83
C ILE A 383 18.72 -39.93 27.06
N MET A 384 18.31 -40.39 28.25
CA MET A 384 19.19 -40.36 29.41
C MET A 384 20.38 -41.28 29.16
N ILE A 385 21.53 -40.71 28.81
CA ILE A 385 22.81 -41.40 28.90
C ILE A 385 23.13 -41.47 30.40
N ARG A 386 22.96 -42.65 31.00
CA ARG A 386 23.33 -42.94 32.40
C ARG A 386 24.83 -43.16 32.57
#